data_AF-A0A7T4Y732-F1
#
_entry.id   AF-A0A7T4Y732-F1
#
_cell.length_a   1.000
_cell.length_b   1.000
_cell.length_c   1.000
_cell.angle_alpha   90.00
_cell.angle_beta   90.00
_cell.angle_gamma   90.00
#
_symmetry.space_group_name_H-M   'P 1'
#
loop_
_entity.id
_entity.type
_entity.pdbx_description
1 polymer ?
#
loop_
_entity_poly.entity_id
_entity_poly.type
_entity_poly.pdbx_seq_one_letter_code
_entity_poly.pdbx_strand_id
1 'polypeptide(L)'
;MAARWRIVLRDLMRATGPVRDWDVLIADTLQPAVSRQPGDPVLLALLDSAQSRREAARATLMTVLHALRSQTLPVLDDDLAALRHRAVDGIPGKANAPLGRLARRRVRKARRSVRALKARWRELGTEADLALAPAADVLHALRVAGKRLRYAIEAVGPVLPGRYTGRVHRKLVARQARLGAQTDAASARSLLSALLSGPGEEHPFESAGTAGHQSPRHLQRLP
;
A
#
# COMPACT_ATOMS: atom_id res chain seq x y z
N MET A 1 15.05 5.74 -16.49
CA MET A 1 13.70 5.13 -16.58
C MET A 1 13.18 4.60 -15.23
N ALA A 2 13.66 3.47 -14.70
CA ALA A 2 13.02 2.81 -13.54
C ALA A 2 12.99 3.65 -12.25
N ALA A 3 14.05 4.41 -11.93
CA ALA A 3 14.09 5.26 -10.74
C ALA A 3 13.04 6.37 -10.76
N ARG A 4 12.85 7.03 -11.92
CA ARG A 4 11.83 8.06 -12.16
C ARG A 4 10.43 7.52 -11.88
N TRP A 5 10.05 6.41 -12.52
CA TRP A 5 8.74 5.79 -12.30
C TRP A 5 8.50 5.35 -10.86
N ARG A 6 9.57 4.99 -10.14
CA ARG A 6 9.47 4.62 -8.72
C ARG A 6 9.19 5.81 -7.81
N ILE A 7 9.59 7.03 -8.21
CA ILE A 7 9.30 8.28 -7.52
C ILE A 7 7.87 8.69 -7.86
N VAL A 8 7.57 8.81 -9.16
CA VAL A 8 6.23 9.13 -9.69
C VAL A 8 5.12 8.29 -9.04
N LEU A 9 5.26 6.95 -9.04
CA LEU A 9 4.25 6.07 -8.46
C LEU A 9 4.16 6.20 -6.93
N ARG A 10 5.26 6.57 -6.26
CA ARG A 10 5.26 6.80 -4.81
C ARG A 10 4.51 8.07 -4.47
N ASP A 11 4.75 9.14 -5.22
CA ASP A 11 4.12 10.44 -5.00
C ASP A 11 2.62 10.35 -5.30
N LEU A 12 2.26 9.63 -6.37
CA LEU A 12 0.86 9.30 -6.65
C LEU A 12 0.21 8.51 -5.51
N MET A 13 0.86 7.42 -5.03
CA MET A 13 0.32 6.65 -3.90
C MET A 13 0.14 7.52 -2.65
N ARG A 14 1.10 8.40 -2.34
CA ARG A 14 1.03 9.34 -1.22
C ARG A 14 -0.17 10.28 -1.33
N ALA A 15 -0.41 10.82 -2.53
CA ALA A 15 -1.53 11.72 -2.77
C ALA A 15 -2.90 11.00 -2.72
N THR A 16 -2.97 9.75 -3.17
CA THR A 16 -4.22 8.97 -3.14
C THR A 16 -4.61 8.44 -1.75
N GLY A 17 -3.63 8.28 -0.85
CA GLY A 17 -3.83 7.68 0.47
C GLY A 17 -4.88 8.42 1.30
N PRO A 18 -4.68 9.71 1.60
CA PRO A 18 -5.61 10.48 2.42
C PRO A 18 -7.03 10.52 1.85
N VAL A 19 -7.20 10.65 0.53
CA VAL A 19 -8.53 10.62 -0.11
C VAL A 19 -9.24 9.30 0.18
N ARG A 20 -8.56 8.18 -0.02
CA ARG A 20 -9.10 6.85 0.26
C ARG A 20 -9.44 6.68 1.74
N ASP A 21 -8.57 7.14 2.63
CA ASP A 21 -8.74 6.95 4.07
C ASP A 21 -10.00 7.71 4.55
N TRP A 22 -10.24 8.93 4.04
CA TRP A 22 -11.47 9.68 4.30
C TRP A 22 -12.71 9.04 3.66
N ASP A 23 -12.62 8.58 2.40
CA ASP A 23 -13.73 7.89 1.73
C ASP A 23 -14.19 6.65 2.51
N VAL A 24 -13.23 5.85 3.01
CA VAL A 24 -13.53 4.66 3.83
C VAL A 24 -14.14 5.04 5.16
N LEU A 25 -13.61 6.06 5.86
CA LEU A 25 -14.22 6.52 7.12
C LEU A 25 -15.67 6.97 6.91
N ILE A 26 -15.92 7.75 5.86
CA ILE A 26 -17.25 8.25 5.54
C ILE A 26 -18.20 7.09 5.22
N ALA A 27 -17.84 6.23 4.26
CA ALA A 27 -18.70 5.17 3.76
C ALA A 27 -18.93 4.04 4.77
N ASP A 28 -17.87 3.61 5.46
CA ASP A 28 -17.93 2.40 6.28
C ASP A 28 -18.21 2.70 7.76
N THR A 29 -18.03 3.96 8.22
CA THR A 29 -18.20 4.33 9.64
C THR A 29 -19.26 5.42 9.85
N LEU A 30 -19.08 6.61 9.27
CA LEU A 30 -19.92 7.77 9.59
C LEU A 30 -21.32 7.67 8.97
N GLN A 31 -21.44 7.30 7.69
CA GLN A 31 -22.74 7.13 7.03
C GLN A 31 -23.62 6.07 7.71
N PRO A 32 -23.11 4.87 8.06
CA PRO A 32 -23.88 3.91 8.86
C PRO A 32 -24.27 4.44 10.24
N ALA A 33 -23.42 5.23 10.90
CA ALA A 33 -23.73 5.82 12.20
C ALA A 33 -24.89 6.82 12.11
N VAL A 34 -24.82 7.77 11.15
CA VAL A 34 -25.89 8.74 10.88
C VAL A 34 -27.19 8.05 10.50
N SER A 35 -27.13 6.94 9.74
CA SER A 35 -28.32 6.18 9.36
C SER A 35 -29.02 5.51 10.55
N ARG A 36 -28.26 5.13 11.60
CA ARG A 36 -28.82 4.54 12.83
C ARG A 36 -29.36 5.58 13.80
N GLN A 37 -28.78 6.78 13.81
CA GLN A 37 -29.21 7.89 14.65
C GLN A 37 -29.37 9.17 13.82
N PRO A 38 -30.44 9.25 13.01
CA PRO A 38 -30.68 10.41 12.16
C PRO A 38 -30.85 11.67 13.01
N GLY A 39 -30.22 12.77 12.59
CA GLY A 39 -30.35 14.07 13.25
C GLY A 39 -29.45 14.29 14.45
N ASP A 40 -28.57 13.35 14.81
CA ASP A 40 -27.56 13.59 15.85
C ASP A 40 -26.60 14.73 15.40
N PRO A 41 -26.54 15.85 16.13
CA PRO A 41 -25.77 17.02 15.71
C PRO A 41 -24.26 16.75 15.71
N VAL A 42 -23.76 15.87 16.57
CA VAL A 42 -22.33 15.52 16.64
C VAL A 42 -21.95 14.66 15.45
N LEU A 43 -22.75 13.64 15.11
CA LEU A 43 -22.48 12.80 13.95
C LEU A 43 -22.54 13.58 12.64
N LEU A 44 -23.48 14.51 12.51
CA LEU A 44 -23.58 15.40 11.35
C LEU A 44 -22.36 16.33 11.24
N ALA A 45 -21.92 16.93 12.36
CA ALA A 45 -20.72 17.78 12.37
C ALA A 45 -19.43 17.01 12.05
N LEU A 46 -19.29 15.77 12.53
CA LEU A 46 -18.17 14.90 12.18
C LEU A 46 -18.18 14.51 10.70
N LEU A 47 -19.35 14.22 10.15
CA LEU A 47 -19.50 13.91 8.72
C LEU A 47 -19.11 15.09 7.84
N ASP A 48 -19.60 16.29 8.16
CA ASP A 48 -19.25 17.52 7.44
C ASP A 48 -17.74 17.82 7.50
N SER A 49 -17.15 17.70 8.69
CA SER A 49 -15.70 17.88 8.88
C SER A 49 -14.90 16.84 8.08
N ALA A 50 -15.33 15.58 8.06
CA ALA A 50 -14.69 14.53 7.26
C ALA A 50 -14.80 14.79 5.76
N GLN A 51 -15.95 15.29 5.28
CA GLN A 51 -16.15 15.67 3.88
C GLN A 51 -15.22 16.82 3.48
N SER A 52 -15.12 17.85 4.33
CA SER A 52 -14.20 18.97 4.12
C SER A 52 -12.73 18.51 4.03
N ARG A 53 -12.30 17.61 4.93
CA ARG A 53 -10.94 17.03 4.90
C ARG A 53 -10.71 16.17 3.65
N ARG A 54 -11.71 15.41 3.20
CA ARG A 54 -11.66 14.66 1.94
C ARG A 54 -11.49 15.59 0.75
N GLU A 55 -12.21 16.70 0.70
CA GLU A 55 -12.12 17.68 -0.40
C GLU A 55 -10.76 18.34 -0.46
N ALA A 56 -10.20 18.75 0.68
CA ALA A 56 -8.83 19.26 0.75
C ALA A 56 -7.81 18.22 0.23
N ALA A 57 -7.92 16.96 0.68
CA ALA A 57 -7.07 15.87 0.19
C ALA A 57 -7.24 15.63 -1.32
N ARG A 58 -8.47 15.75 -1.83
CA ARG A 58 -8.78 15.60 -3.25
C ARG A 58 -8.17 16.73 -4.08
N ALA A 59 -8.17 17.96 -3.58
CA ALA A 59 -7.48 19.09 -4.22
C ALA A 59 -5.97 18.80 -4.34
N THR A 60 -5.32 18.32 -3.29
CA THR A 60 -3.91 17.88 -3.35
C THR A 60 -3.68 16.78 -4.39
N LEU A 61 -4.55 15.77 -4.43
CA LEU A 61 -4.48 14.70 -5.43
C LEU A 61 -4.62 15.27 -6.86
N MET A 62 -5.54 16.20 -7.10
CA MET A 62 -5.72 16.80 -8.41
C MET A 62 -4.50 17.59 -8.86
N THR A 63 -3.82 18.32 -7.96
CA THR A 63 -2.55 18.99 -8.27
C THR A 63 -1.48 18.00 -8.72
N VAL A 64 -1.33 16.87 -8.02
CA VAL A 64 -0.38 15.81 -8.39
C VAL A 64 -0.75 15.18 -9.74
N LEU A 65 -2.02 14.86 -9.97
CA LEU A 65 -2.49 14.31 -11.24
C LEU A 65 -2.29 15.29 -12.41
N HIS A 66 -2.49 16.58 -12.19
CA HIS A 66 -2.26 17.60 -13.20
C HIS A 66 -0.78 17.67 -13.59
N ALA A 67 0.13 17.67 -12.60
CA ALA A 67 1.58 17.63 -12.86
C ALA A 67 2.01 16.35 -13.59
N LEU A 68 1.44 15.19 -13.22
CA LEU A 68 1.70 13.93 -13.92
C LEU A 68 1.25 13.99 -15.37
N ARG A 69 0.05 14.53 -15.63
CA ARG A 69 -0.51 14.64 -16.96
C ARG A 69 0.34 15.52 -17.88
N SER A 70 0.79 16.68 -17.39
CA SER A 70 1.52 17.65 -18.20
C SER A 70 2.99 17.29 -18.39
N GLN A 71 3.65 16.71 -17.38
CA GLN A 71 5.11 16.55 -17.37
C GLN A 71 5.58 15.10 -17.55
N THR A 72 4.78 14.12 -17.11
CA THR A 72 5.24 12.74 -16.96
C THR A 72 4.62 11.76 -17.96
N LEU A 73 3.33 11.93 -18.29
CA LEU A 73 2.66 11.05 -19.26
C LEU A 73 3.30 11.05 -20.66
N PRO A 74 3.74 12.18 -21.24
CA PRO A 74 4.39 12.15 -22.56
C PRO A 74 5.62 11.24 -22.60
N VAL A 75 6.39 11.21 -21.51
CA VAL A 75 7.60 10.37 -21.39
C VAL A 75 7.26 8.90 -21.14
N LEU A 76 6.03 8.58 -20.71
CA LEU A 76 5.59 7.20 -20.51
C LEU A 76 5.53 6.44 -21.83
N ASP A 77 4.96 7.06 -22.85
CA ASP A 77 4.79 6.41 -24.15
C ASP A 77 6.16 6.12 -24.79
N ASP A 78 7.09 7.07 -24.69
CA ASP A 78 8.48 6.89 -25.13
C ASP A 78 9.20 5.79 -24.34
N ASP A 79 9.06 5.78 -23.01
CA ASP A 79 9.66 4.75 -22.15
C ASP A 79 9.09 3.35 -22.45
N LEU A 80 7.77 3.26 -22.68
CA LEU A 80 7.09 2.00 -23.05
C LEU A 80 7.52 1.53 -24.44
N ALA A 81 7.64 2.44 -25.40
CA ALA A 81 8.17 2.14 -26.73
C ALA A 81 9.61 1.63 -26.64
N ALA A 82 10.48 2.31 -25.90
CA ALA A 82 11.87 1.89 -25.69
C ALA A 82 11.98 0.52 -25.01
N LEU A 83 11.11 0.24 -24.03
CA LEU A 83 11.01 -1.09 -23.40
C LEU A 83 10.60 -2.17 -24.40
N ARG A 84 9.64 -1.87 -25.28
CA ARG A 84 9.17 -2.81 -26.30
C ARG A 84 10.27 -3.09 -27.33
N HIS A 85 10.97 -2.07 -27.81
CA HIS A 85 12.10 -2.25 -28.73
C HIS A 85 13.18 -3.15 -28.13
N ARG A 86 13.61 -2.87 -26.89
CA ARG A 86 14.57 -3.73 -26.17
C ARG A 86 14.10 -5.18 -25.96
N ALA A 87 12.80 -5.41 -25.91
CA ALA A 87 12.24 -6.75 -25.80
C ALA A 87 12.25 -7.49 -27.16
N VAL A 88 12.12 -6.77 -28.28
CA VAL A 88 12.17 -7.30 -29.65
C VAL A 88 13.60 -7.56 -30.11
N ASP A 89 14.58 -6.74 -29.68
CA ASP A 89 16.01 -6.96 -29.93
C ASP A 89 16.58 -8.21 -29.20
N GLY A 90 15.79 -8.80 -28.29
CA GLY A 90 16.07 -10.10 -27.71
C GLY A 90 15.64 -11.24 -28.63
N ILE A 91 16.49 -12.26 -28.82
CA ILE A 91 16.30 -13.41 -29.72
C ILE A 91 14.82 -13.88 -29.78
N PRO A 92 14.13 -13.72 -30.93
CA PRO A 92 12.75 -14.18 -31.13
C PRO A 92 12.63 -15.68 -30.83
N GLY A 93 11.60 -16.08 -30.09
CA GLY A 93 11.31 -17.49 -29.79
C GLY A 93 11.87 -18.05 -28.46
N LYS A 94 12.78 -17.34 -27.78
CA LYS A 94 13.31 -17.78 -26.46
C LYS A 94 12.75 -17.01 -25.26
N ALA A 95 11.87 -16.01 -25.41
CA ALA A 95 11.43 -15.13 -24.31
C ALA A 95 10.61 -15.81 -23.19
N ASN A 96 9.88 -16.89 -23.48
CA ASN A 96 9.01 -17.54 -22.50
C ASN A 96 9.77 -18.33 -21.40
N ALA A 97 10.90 -18.96 -21.73
CA ALA A 97 11.69 -19.69 -20.74
C ALA A 97 12.40 -18.78 -19.70
N PRO A 98 13.02 -17.64 -20.08
CA PRO A 98 13.50 -16.58 -19.20
C PRO A 98 12.39 -15.96 -18.36
N LEU A 99 11.21 -15.69 -18.93
CA LEU A 99 10.10 -15.07 -18.20
C LEU A 99 9.51 -16.02 -17.14
N GLY A 100 9.28 -17.29 -17.48
CA GLY A 100 8.83 -18.29 -16.51
C GLY A 100 9.83 -18.52 -15.37
N ARG A 101 11.14 -18.52 -15.68
CA ARG A 101 12.22 -18.61 -14.67
C ARG A 101 12.24 -17.38 -13.78
N LEU A 102 12.13 -16.18 -14.36
CA LEU A 102 12.08 -14.91 -13.64
C LEU A 102 10.84 -14.85 -12.74
N ALA A 103 9.66 -15.17 -13.26
CA ALA A 103 8.39 -15.23 -12.54
C ALA A 103 8.50 -16.14 -11.31
N ARG A 104 8.95 -17.39 -11.50
CA ARG A 104 9.17 -18.34 -10.40
C ARG A 104 10.17 -17.80 -9.37
N ARG A 105 11.28 -17.19 -9.81
CA ARG A 105 12.28 -16.58 -8.91
C ARG A 105 11.68 -15.44 -8.08
N ARG A 106 10.89 -14.56 -8.69
CA ARG A 106 10.24 -13.42 -8.02
C ARG A 106 9.21 -13.89 -7.00
N VAL A 107 8.32 -14.82 -7.36
CA VAL A 107 7.34 -15.41 -6.45
C VAL A 107 8.04 -16.16 -5.29
N ARG A 108 9.10 -16.92 -5.57
CA ARG A 108 9.88 -17.61 -4.53
C ARG A 108 10.54 -16.64 -3.56
N LYS A 109 11.10 -15.52 -4.06
CA LYS A 109 11.68 -14.47 -3.22
C LYS A 109 10.61 -13.85 -2.31
N ALA A 110 9.47 -13.46 -2.85
CA ALA A 110 8.38 -12.88 -2.06
C ALA A 110 7.83 -13.87 -1.02
N ARG A 111 7.66 -15.15 -1.39
CA ARG A 111 7.22 -16.21 -0.47
C ARG A 111 8.22 -16.46 0.66
N ARG A 112 9.53 -16.42 0.38
CA ARG A 112 10.57 -16.54 1.42
C ARG A 112 10.49 -15.39 2.43
N SER A 113 10.30 -14.16 1.98
CA SER A 113 10.11 -13.01 2.87
C SER A 113 8.90 -13.17 3.79
N VAL A 114 7.75 -13.59 3.26
CA VAL A 114 6.55 -13.90 4.07
C VAL A 114 6.82 -15.01 5.09
N ARG A 115 7.56 -16.06 4.71
CA ARG A 115 7.89 -17.17 5.62
C ARG A 115 8.81 -16.72 6.75
N ALA A 116 9.85 -15.94 6.44
CA ALA A 116 10.77 -15.41 7.44
C ALA A 116 10.04 -14.51 8.45
N LEU A 117 9.18 -13.61 7.97
CA LEU A 117 8.39 -12.74 8.85
C LEU A 117 7.38 -13.53 9.71
N LYS A 118 6.80 -14.62 9.18
CA LYS A 118 5.97 -15.53 9.99
C LYS A 118 6.75 -16.31 11.03
N ALA A 119 8.01 -16.67 10.76
CA ALA A 119 8.86 -17.33 11.74
C ALA A 119 9.17 -16.37 12.88
N ARG A 120 9.65 -15.16 12.54
CA ARG A 120 9.89 -14.07 13.50
C ARG A 120 8.64 -13.71 14.30
N TRP A 121 7.47 -13.70 13.68
CA TRP A 121 6.20 -13.50 14.40
C TRP A 121 5.91 -14.57 15.46
N ARG A 122 6.24 -15.84 15.18
CA ARG A 122 6.05 -16.93 16.16
C ARG A 122 7.08 -16.89 17.29
N GLU A 123 8.29 -16.44 17.00
CA GLU A 123 9.36 -16.26 17.99
C GLU A 123 9.01 -15.16 19.00
N LEU A 124 8.21 -14.17 18.61
CA LEU A 124 7.75 -13.08 19.46
C LEU A 124 6.59 -13.43 20.42
N GLY A 125 6.16 -14.70 20.52
CA GLY A 125 5.10 -15.12 21.44
C GLY A 125 3.66 -14.78 20.99
N THR A 126 2.67 -15.42 21.61
CA THR A 126 1.23 -15.28 21.26
C THR A 126 0.54 -14.16 22.04
N GLU A 127 -0.08 -13.25 21.30
CA GLU A 127 -1.13 -12.27 21.66
C GLU A 127 -0.85 -11.24 22.77
N ALA A 128 -0.13 -11.55 23.84
CA ALA A 128 0.17 -10.60 24.91
C ALA A 128 1.13 -9.48 24.48
N ASP A 129 1.98 -9.74 23.48
CA ASP A 129 3.02 -8.81 23.01
C ASP A 129 2.58 -7.90 21.85
N LEU A 130 1.30 -7.93 21.45
CA LEU A 130 0.77 -7.11 20.34
C LEU A 130 0.93 -5.59 20.59
N ALA A 131 1.00 -5.18 21.85
CA ALA A 131 1.23 -3.79 22.25
C ALA A 131 2.70 -3.37 22.20
N LEU A 132 3.65 -4.31 22.07
CA LEU A 132 5.06 -3.99 21.93
C LEU A 132 5.38 -3.54 20.50
N ALA A 133 6.11 -2.43 20.36
CA ALA A 133 6.52 -1.87 19.07
C ALA A 133 7.19 -2.92 18.12
N PRO A 134 8.07 -3.83 18.60
CA PRO A 134 8.62 -4.91 17.78
C PRO A 134 7.57 -5.84 17.14
N ALA A 135 6.45 -6.10 17.82
CA ALA A 135 5.38 -6.97 17.31
C ALA A 135 4.55 -6.25 16.24
N ALA A 136 4.20 -4.99 16.48
CA ALA A 136 3.49 -4.14 15.51
C ALA A 136 4.27 -3.98 14.20
N ASP A 137 5.58 -3.76 14.28
CA ASP A 137 6.46 -3.65 13.12
C ASP A 137 6.52 -4.94 12.31
N VAL A 138 6.61 -6.09 12.98
CA VAL A 138 6.65 -7.39 12.29
C VAL A 138 5.32 -7.72 11.62
N LEU A 139 4.18 -7.38 12.25
CA LEU A 139 2.87 -7.51 11.61
C LEU A 139 2.74 -6.61 10.39
N HIS A 140 3.15 -5.35 10.50
CA HIS A 140 3.15 -4.41 9.39
C HIS A 140 4.01 -4.95 8.24
N ALA A 141 5.24 -5.39 8.52
CA ALA A 141 6.13 -5.97 7.55
C ALA A 141 5.54 -7.23 6.91
N LEU A 142 4.89 -8.11 7.70
CA LEU A 142 4.23 -9.31 7.21
C LEU A 142 3.10 -8.98 6.24
N ARG A 143 2.31 -7.93 6.53
CA ARG A 143 1.26 -7.42 5.66
C ARG A 143 1.81 -6.92 4.34
N VAL A 144 2.87 -6.09 4.37
CA VAL A 144 3.54 -5.57 3.18
C VAL A 144 4.11 -6.72 2.33
N ALA A 145 4.79 -7.68 2.96
CA ALA A 145 5.32 -8.86 2.29
C ALA A 145 4.21 -9.72 1.66
N GLY A 146 3.07 -9.86 2.33
CA GLY A 146 1.87 -10.51 1.81
C GLY A 146 1.35 -9.83 0.54
N LYS A 147 1.19 -8.49 0.57
CA LYS A 147 0.75 -7.71 -0.61
C LYS A 147 1.72 -7.88 -1.78
N ARG A 148 3.02 -7.81 -1.51
CA ARG A 148 4.07 -8.05 -2.51
C ARG A 148 4.00 -9.45 -3.11
N LEU A 149 3.71 -10.48 -2.31
CA LEU A 149 3.52 -11.84 -2.83
C LEU A 149 2.28 -11.94 -3.72
N ARG A 150 1.17 -11.29 -3.33
CA ARG A 150 -0.06 -11.27 -4.13
C ARG A 150 0.19 -10.62 -5.49
N TYR A 151 0.72 -9.40 -5.50
CA TYR A 151 1.03 -8.67 -6.73
C TYR A 151 2.07 -9.38 -7.60
N ALA A 152 3.05 -10.06 -7.00
CA ALA A 152 4.00 -10.87 -7.74
C ALA A 152 3.35 -12.10 -8.41
N ILE A 153 2.25 -12.65 -7.87
CA ILE A 153 1.50 -13.75 -8.50
C ILE A 153 0.59 -13.19 -9.59
N GLU A 154 -0.14 -12.10 -9.31
CA GLU A 154 -1.07 -11.48 -10.27
C GLU A 154 -0.34 -10.95 -11.52
N ALA A 155 0.79 -10.26 -11.35
CA ALA A 155 1.55 -9.65 -12.45
C ALA A 155 2.16 -10.67 -13.44
N VAL A 156 2.36 -11.92 -13.03
CA VAL A 156 2.96 -12.98 -13.86
C VAL A 156 2.09 -14.23 -13.91
N GLY A 157 0.80 -14.09 -13.57
CA GLY A 157 -0.16 -15.18 -13.50
C GLY A 157 -0.18 -16.09 -14.74
N PRO A 158 -0.22 -15.54 -15.96
CA PRO A 158 -0.26 -16.32 -17.19
C PRO A 158 0.93 -17.27 -17.41
N VAL A 159 2.10 -16.97 -16.81
CA VAL A 159 3.33 -17.78 -16.97
C VAL A 159 3.64 -18.65 -15.73
N LEU A 160 2.77 -18.62 -14.72
CA LEU A 160 2.91 -19.42 -13.51
C LEU A 160 2.12 -20.73 -13.59
N PRO A 161 2.62 -21.81 -12.97
CA PRO A 161 1.81 -23.01 -12.79
C PRO A 161 0.51 -22.72 -12.01
N GLY A 162 -0.61 -23.30 -12.45
CA GLY A 162 -1.96 -23.02 -11.91
C GLY A 162 -2.13 -23.16 -10.39
N ARG A 163 -1.26 -23.93 -9.72
CA ARG A 163 -1.23 -23.99 -8.24
C ARG A 163 -0.99 -22.63 -7.57
N TYR A 164 -0.24 -21.73 -8.21
CA TYR A 164 0.08 -20.41 -7.66
C TYR A 164 -1.11 -19.45 -7.81
N THR A 165 -1.72 -19.43 -8.98
CA THR A 165 -2.88 -18.59 -9.31
C THR A 165 -4.18 -19.09 -8.68
N GLY A 166 -4.31 -20.39 -8.40
CA GLY A 166 -5.48 -20.96 -7.74
C GLY A 166 -5.35 -21.07 -6.21
N ARG A 167 -4.60 -22.07 -5.72
CA ARG A 167 -4.58 -22.41 -4.29
C ARG A 167 -3.83 -21.37 -3.45
N VAL A 168 -2.66 -20.94 -3.91
CA VAL A 168 -1.80 -20.01 -3.13
C VAL A 168 -2.42 -18.61 -3.10
N HIS A 169 -2.91 -18.11 -4.22
CA HIS A 169 -3.59 -16.83 -4.31
C HIS A 169 -4.84 -16.76 -3.42
N ARG A 170 -5.77 -17.71 -3.52
CA ARG A 170 -6.98 -17.75 -2.66
C ARG A 170 -6.65 -17.72 -1.16
N LYS A 171 -5.71 -18.56 -0.72
CA LYS A 171 -5.26 -18.58 0.69
C LYS A 171 -4.62 -17.27 1.13
N LEU A 172 -3.96 -16.57 0.20
CA LEU A 172 -3.32 -15.29 0.49
C LEU A 172 -4.37 -14.18 0.62
N VAL A 173 -5.33 -14.11 -0.31
CA VAL A 173 -6.44 -13.14 -0.29
C VAL A 173 -7.26 -13.27 0.99
N ALA A 174 -7.71 -14.49 1.35
CA ALA A 174 -8.52 -14.70 2.55
C ALA A 174 -7.80 -14.26 3.84
N ARG A 175 -6.49 -14.55 3.94
CA ARG A 175 -5.68 -14.11 5.09
C ARG A 175 -5.47 -12.60 5.12
N GLN A 176 -5.36 -11.96 3.96
CA GLN A 176 -5.20 -10.52 3.85
C GLN A 176 -6.50 -9.77 4.18
N ALA A 177 -7.66 -10.32 3.83
CA ALA A 177 -8.95 -9.74 4.19
C ALA A 177 -9.11 -9.63 5.72
N ARG A 178 -8.79 -10.69 6.47
CA ARG A 178 -8.86 -10.68 7.94
C ARG A 178 -7.92 -9.65 8.58
N LEU A 179 -6.70 -9.50 8.04
CA LEU A 179 -5.74 -8.49 8.51
C LEU A 179 -6.10 -7.06 8.07
N GLY A 180 -6.84 -6.92 6.96
CA GLY A 180 -7.34 -5.65 6.45
C GLY A 180 -8.29 -4.99 7.44
N ALA A 181 -9.33 -5.72 7.86
CA ALA A 181 -10.36 -5.19 8.77
C ALA A 181 -9.80 -4.60 10.08
N GLN A 182 -8.77 -5.24 10.68
CA GLN A 182 -8.11 -4.72 11.89
C GLN A 182 -7.36 -3.40 11.63
N THR A 183 -6.74 -3.27 10.45
CA THR A 183 -6.03 -2.05 10.06
C THR A 183 -7.01 -0.93 9.76
N ASP A 184 -8.08 -1.24 9.03
CA ASP A 184 -9.09 -0.26 8.64
C ASP A 184 -9.78 0.33 9.89
N ALA A 185 -10.05 -0.51 10.90
CA ALA A 185 -10.55 -0.05 12.20
C ALA A 185 -9.56 0.86 12.95
N ALA A 186 -8.25 0.58 12.88
CA ALA A 186 -7.23 1.43 13.50
C ALA A 186 -7.10 2.78 12.79
N SER A 187 -7.12 2.78 11.46
CA SER A 187 -7.15 4.00 10.64
C SER A 187 -8.39 4.84 10.91
N ALA A 188 -9.58 4.22 10.97
CA ALA A 188 -10.82 4.91 11.30
C ALA A 188 -10.76 5.59 12.68
N ARG A 189 -10.25 4.88 13.72
CA ARG A 189 -10.06 5.47 15.05
C ARG A 189 -9.12 6.67 15.04
N SER A 190 -8.00 6.58 14.31
CA SER A 190 -7.04 7.68 14.22
C SER A 190 -7.64 8.91 13.54
N LEU A 191 -8.40 8.72 12.45
CA LEU A 191 -9.06 9.82 11.76
C LEU A 191 -10.17 10.44 12.62
N LEU A 192 -10.97 9.63 13.31
CA LEU A 192 -11.97 10.11 14.26
C LEU A 192 -11.33 10.93 15.39
N SER A 193 -10.22 10.45 15.95
CA SER A 193 -9.45 11.21 16.94
C SER A 193 -9.00 12.55 16.37
N ALA A 194 -8.49 12.58 15.14
CA ALA A 194 -8.07 13.82 14.48
C ALA A 194 -9.24 14.80 14.23
N LEU A 195 -10.47 14.30 14.01
CA LEU A 195 -11.66 15.14 13.91
C LEU A 195 -12.06 15.71 15.28
N LEU A 196 -11.91 14.93 16.34
CA LEU A 196 -12.32 15.31 17.70
C LEU A 196 -11.32 16.25 18.40
N SER A 197 -10.03 16.19 18.05
CA SER A 197 -8.98 17.05 18.66
C SER A 197 -8.96 18.50 18.15
N GLY A 198 -9.83 18.89 17.21
CA GLY A 198 -9.90 20.25 16.68
C GLY A 198 -8.69 20.68 15.81
N PRO A 199 -8.65 21.92 15.29
CA PRO A 199 -7.65 22.35 14.29
C PRO A 199 -6.20 22.55 14.82
N GLY A 200 -5.88 22.15 16.05
CA GLY A 200 -4.66 22.58 16.75
C GLY A 200 -3.51 21.57 16.80
N GLU A 201 -3.74 20.29 16.49
CA GLU A 201 -2.67 19.27 16.51
C GLU A 201 -2.52 18.63 15.13
N GLU A 202 -1.60 19.15 14.33
CA GLU A 202 -1.05 18.42 13.19
C GLU A 202 -0.29 17.20 13.72
N HIS A 203 -0.98 16.08 13.91
CA HIS A 203 -0.31 14.81 13.97
C HIS A 203 0.17 14.47 12.55
N PRO A 204 1.48 14.28 12.33
CA PRO A 204 1.98 13.81 11.05
C PRO A 204 1.43 12.40 10.82
N PHE A 205 0.31 12.30 10.12
CA PHE A 205 -0.23 11.02 9.71
C PHE A 205 0.65 10.47 8.58
N GLU A 206 1.67 9.70 8.94
CA GLU A 206 2.22 8.72 8.02
C GLU A 206 1.15 7.64 7.83
N SER A 207 0.44 7.72 6.70
CA SER A 207 -0.46 6.65 6.27
C SER A 207 0.23 5.30 6.48
N ALA A 208 -0.49 4.31 7.01
CA ALA A 208 0.00 2.94 7.20
C ALA A 208 0.36 2.23 5.85
N GLY A 209 0.57 2.97 4.76
CA GLY A 209 1.14 2.56 3.49
C GLY A 209 2.52 3.16 3.14
N THR A 210 3.08 4.10 3.92
CA THR A 210 4.27 4.88 3.50
C THR A 210 5.52 4.81 4.40
N ALA A 211 5.53 4.01 5.47
CA ALA A 211 6.74 3.82 6.29
C ALA A 211 7.78 2.96 5.55
N GLY A 212 8.56 3.61 4.70
CA GLY A 212 9.76 3.09 4.06
C GLY A 212 10.90 4.08 4.23
N HIS A 213 11.19 4.47 5.47
CA HIS A 213 12.38 5.26 5.79
C HIS A 213 13.61 4.34 5.84
N GLN A 214 14.53 4.56 4.91
CA GLN A 214 15.93 4.16 5.05
C GLN A 214 16.68 5.37 5.61
N SER A 215 17.17 5.28 6.84
CA SER A 215 18.20 6.18 7.34
C SER A 215 19.50 5.91 6.57
N PRO A 216 20.16 6.93 5.99
CA PRO A 216 21.54 6.78 5.56
C PRO A 216 22.47 6.82 6.78
N ARG A 217 23.00 5.67 7.19
CA ARG A 217 24.22 5.61 8.01
C ARG A 217 25.40 5.92 7.09
N HIS A 218 25.96 7.12 7.20
CA HIS A 218 27.33 7.44 6.80
C HIS A 218 28.06 7.83 8.09
N LEU A 219 28.80 6.89 8.71
CA LEU A 219 30.26 6.79 8.62
C LEU A 219 30.94 8.13 8.94
N GLN A 220 31.18 8.35 10.23
CA GLN A 220 32.22 9.24 10.70
C GLN A 220 33.57 8.71 10.21
N ARG A 221 34.28 9.57 9.48
CA ARG A 221 35.73 9.51 9.29
C ARG A 221 36.41 9.90 10.60
N LEU A 222 37.55 9.28 10.87
CA LEU A 222 38.85 9.89 11.26
C LEU A 222 39.64 8.89 12.13
N PRO A 223 40.97 9.02 12.14
CA PRO A 223 41.94 8.80 11.06
C PRO A 223 42.49 7.37 11.04
#